data_AF-A0A352BRN3-F1
#
_entry.id   AF-A0A352BRN3-F1
#
_cell.length_a   1.000
_cell.length_b   1.000
_cell.length_c   1.000
_cell.angle_alpha   90.00
_cell.angle_beta   90.00
_cell.angle_gamma   90.00
#
_symmetry.space_group_name_H-M   'P 1'
#
loop_
_entity.id
_entity.type
_entity.pdbx_description
1 polymer ?
#
loop_
_entity_poly.entity_id
_entity_poly.type
_entity_poly.pdbx_seq_one_letter_code
_entity_poly.pdbx_strand_id
1 'polypeptide(L)'
;PVYDYKIHNRTAQNSRIEPKPVFIVEGILVLHHKALRDLMDLKIFVDAPAPLRLDRRLQRDITERGRDEQEVMERYTQTLKPMHDTFIEPTKAYADIVVLSHQKNPQAVALLQTFIESKI
;
A
#
# COMPACT_ATOMS: atom_id res chain seq x y z
N PRO A 1 -17.19 -0.26 2.75
CA PRO A 1 -17.31 1.20 2.55
C PRO A 1 -16.33 1.69 1.48
N VAL A 2 -16.76 2.61 0.62
CA VAL A 2 -15.87 3.28 -0.35
C VAL A 2 -15.19 4.46 0.34
N TYR A 3 -13.87 4.62 0.17
CA TYR A 3 -13.11 5.74 0.75
C TYR A 3 -12.86 6.82 -0.29
N ASP A 4 -13.11 8.08 0.08
CA ASP A 4 -12.84 9.24 -0.77
C ASP A 4 -11.58 9.97 -0.27
N TYR A 5 -10.57 9.98 -1.14
CA TYR A 5 -9.27 10.59 -0.87
C TYR A 5 -9.28 12.12 -0.87
N LYS A 6 -10.26 12.77 -1.49
CA LYS A 6 -10.39 14.24 -1.52
C LYS A 6 -10.88 14.77 -0.17
N ILE A 7 -11.91 14.14 0.39
CA ILE A 7 -12.50 14.54 1.69
C ILE A 7 -11.89 13.82 2.90
N HIS A 8 -11.01 12.84 2.67
CA HIS A 8 -10.38 12.03 3.71
C HIS A 8 -11.38 11.28 4.60
N ASN A 9 -12.43 10.71 4.01
CA ASN A 9 -13.44 9.98 4.76
C ASN A 9 -14.12 8.89 3.93
N ARG A 10 -14.79 7.97 4.62
CA ARG A 10 -15.71 7.01 3.98
C ARG A 10 -16.91 7.75 3.41
N THR A 11 -17.33 7.35 2.21
CA THR A 11 -18.60 7.78 1.64
C THR A 11 -19.74 6.99 2.27
N ALA A 12 -20.99 7.40 2.01
CA ALA A 12 -22.17 6.63 2.38
C ALA A 12 -22.34 5.34 1.53
N GLN A 13 -21.53 5.18 0.49
CA GLN A 13 -21.62 4.04 -0.42
C GLN A 13 -20.83 2.85 0.10
N ASN A 14 -21.39 1.67 -0.11
CA ASN A 14 -20.72 0.40 0.09
C ASN A 14 -20.55 -0.29 -1.25
N SER A 15 -19.35 -0.82 -1.48
CA SER A 15 -19.11 -1.75 -2.57
C SER A 15 -19.14 -3.16 -2.01
N ARG A 16 -20.00 -4.01 -2.59
CA ARG A 16 -20.05 -5.43 -2.28
C ARG A 16 -18.97 -6.14 -3.09
N ILE A 17 -18.16 -6.95 -2.43
CA ILE A 17 -17.14 -7.76 -3.08
C ILE A 17 -17.61 -9.22 -3.00
N GLU A 18 -17.80 -9.85 -4.15
CA GLU A 18 -18.14 -11.26 -4.21
C GLU A 18 -16.91 -12.14 -3.92
N PRO A 19 -17.07 -13.32 -3.31
CA PRO A 19 -15.99 -14.27 -3.14
C PRO A 19 -15.31 -14.62 -4.47
N LYS A 20 -13.98 -14.72 -4.44
CA LYS A 20 -13.13 -15.10 -5.57
C LYS A 20 -12.10 -16.13 -5.11
N PRO A 21 -11.58 -16.99 -6.00
CA PRO A 21 -10.50 -17.92 -5.68
C PRO A 21 -9.23 -17.22 -5.16
N VAL A 22 -8.99 -15.99 -5.62
CA VAL A 22 -7.88 -15.15 -5.20
C VAL A 22 -8.43 -13.83 -4.67
N PHE A 23 -7.96 -13.42 -3.51
CA PHE A 23 -8.28 -12.13 -2.91
C PHE A 23 -6.99 -11.36 -2.63
N ILE A 24 -6.86 -10.16 -3.20
CA ILE A 24 -5.71 -9.28 -2.95
C ILE A 24 -6.18 -8.18 -2.01
N VAL A 25 -5.62 -8.17 -0.79
CA VAL A 25 -5.82 -7.09 0.18
C VAL A 25 -4.61 -6.18 0.11
N GLU A 26 -4.80 -4.95 -0.35
CA GLU A 26 -3.74 -3.95 -0.44
C GLU A 26 -3.92 -2.83 0.59
N GLY A 27 -2.80 -2.24 1.00
CA GLY A 27 -2.79 -1.05 1.84
C GLY A 27 -1.54 -0.94 2.68
N ILE A 28 -1.25 0.26 3.18
CA ILE A 28 -0.03 0.57 3.92
C ILE A 28 0.08 -0.13 5.30
N LEU A 29 -1.02 -0.66 5.84
CA LEU A 29 -1.08 -1.26 7.18
C LEU A 29 -1.64 -2.70 7.18
N VAL A 30 -1.80 -3.33 6.02
CA VAL A 30 -2.42 -4.67 5.93
C VAL A 30 -1.62 -5.73 6.69
N LEU A 31 -0.30 -5.56 6.78
CA LEU A 31 0.59 -6.44 7.54
C LEU A 31 0.73 -6.06 9.02
N HIS A 32 0.11 -4.97 9.48
CA HIS A 32 0.25 -4.52 10.87
C HIS A 32 -0.52 -5.42 11.86
N HIS A 33 -1.76 -5.81 11.50
CA HIS A 33 -2.62 -6.61 12.38
C HIS A 33 -2.37 -8.12 12.23
N LYS A 34 -2.05 -8.80 13.33
CA LYS A 34 -1.77 -10.25 13.33
C LYS A 34 -2.95 -11.07 12.77
N ALA A 35 -4.18 -10.75 13.17
CA ALA A 35 -5.37 -11.46 12.70
C ALA A 35 -5.54 -11.41 11.18
N LEU A 36 -5.12 -10.31 10.51
CA LEU A 36 -5.11 -10.26 9.05
C LEU A 36 -3.99 -11.13 8.47
N ARG A 37 -2.79 -11.08 9.05
CA ARG A 37 -1.66 -11.90 8.60
C ARG A 37 -1.94 -13.40 8.69
N ASP A 38 -2.65 -13.82 9.73
CA ASP A 38 -3.01 -15.22 9.96
C ASP A 38 -3.99 -15.76 8.88
N LEU A 39 -4.68 -14.87 8.15
CA LEU A 39 -5.58 -15.20 7.03
C LEU A 39 -4.87 -15.17 5.66
N MET A 40 -3.62 -14.71 5.59
CA MET A 40 -2.91 -14.50 4.33
C MET A 40 -2.02 -15.70 3.98
N ASP A 41 -2.27 -16.33 2.83
CA ASP A 41 -1.40 -17.37 2.28
C ASP A 41 -0.04 -16.82 1.80
N LEU A 42 -0.01 -15.55 1.37
CA LEU A 42 1.19 -14.86 0.89
C LEU A 42 1.19 -13.40 1.36
N LYS A 43 2.27 -12.96 1.99
CA LYS A 43 2.47 -11.60 2.50
C LYS A 43 3.56 -10.90 1.69
N ILE A 44 3.23 -9.77 1.08
CA ILE A 44 4.14 -9.02 0.21
C ILE A 44 4.34 -7.62 0.77
N PHE A 45 5.60 -7.18 0.88
CA PHE A 45 5.93 -5.79 1.15
C PHE A 45 6.61 -5.17 -0.07
N VAL A 46 6.07 -4.06 -0.56
CA VAL A 46 6.67 -3.32 -1.69
C VAL A 46 7.56 -2.22 -1.14
N ASP A 47 8.87 -2.37 -1.33
CA ASP A 47 9.86 -1.46 -0.76
C ASP A 47 10.41 -0.47 -1.80
N ALA A 48 10.51 0.78 -1.40
CA ALA A 48 11.07 1.84 -2.22
C ALA A 48 11.71 2.92 -1.34
N PRO A 49 12.80 3.56 -1.79
CA PRO A 49 13.45 4.63 -1.05
C PRO A 49 12.48 5.77 -0.68
N ALA A 50 12.64 6.33 0.51
CA ALA A 50 11.76 7.40 1.00
C ALA A 50 11.69 8.64 0.08
N PRO A 51 12.79 9.14 -0.53
CA PRO A 51 12.73 10.25 -1.47
C PRO A 51 11.87 9.94 -2.70
N LEU A 52 11.99 8.72 -3.24
CA LEU A 52 11.21 8.27 -4.40
C LEU A 52 9.71 8.16 -4.07
N ARG A 53 9.38 7.66 -2.87
CA ARG A 53 7.98 7.59 -2.41
C ARG A 53 7.39 8.99 -2.19
N LEU A 54 8.18 9.91 -1.64
CA LEU A 54 7.76 11.30 -1.43
C LEU A 54 7.49 12.01 -2.75
N ASP A 55 8.42 11.91 -3.72
CA ASP A 55 8.26 12.51 -5.04
C ASP A 55 6.98 12.02 -5.75
N ARG A 56 6.79 10.69 -5.81
CA ARG A 56 5.56 10.09 -6.37
C ARG A 56 4.29 10.56 -5.64
N ARG A 57 4.36 10.69 -4.31
CA ARG A 57 3.22 11.18 -3.51
C ARG A 57 2.92 12.64 -3.82
N LEU A 58 3.94 13.49 -3.92
CA LEU A 58 3.81 14.91 -4.19
C LEU A 58 3.12 15.14 -5.54
N GLN A 59 3.64 14.48 -6.58
CA GLN A 59 3.05 14.54 -7.92
C GLN A 59 1.58 14.11 -7.91
N ARG A 60 1.25 12.98 -7.28
CA ARG A 60 -0.14 12.48 -7.18
C ARG A 60 -1.05 13.43 -6.40
N ASP A 61 -0.62 13.89 -5.23
CA ASP A 61 -1.47 14.70 -4.34
C ASP A 61 -1.74 16.09 -4.95
N ILE A 62 -0.80 16.67 -5.71
CA ILE A 62 -1.02 17.91 -6.46
C ILE A 62 -1.94 17.66 -7.66
N THR A 63 -1.58 16.72 -8.54
CA THR A 63 -2.26 16.56 -9.85
C THR A 63 -3.65 15.93 -9.74
N GLU A 64 -3.83 14.92 -8.89
CA GLU A 64 -5.09 14.15 -8.82
C GLU A 64 -5.99 14.60 -7.67
N ARG A 65 -5.42 15.19 -6.62
CA ARG A 65 -6.14 15.53 -5.38
C ARG A 65 -6.22 17.03 -5.10
N GLY A 66 -5.57 17.87 -5.92
CA GLY A 66 -5.64 19.33 -5.86
C GLY A 66 -5.04 19.92 -4.59
N ARG A 67 -3.98 19.31 -4.05
CA ARG A 67 -3.33 19.74 -2.80
C ARG A 67 -2.24 20.77 -3.06
N ASP A 68 -2.01 21.62 -2.06
CA ASP A 68 -0.88 22.54 -2.03
C ASP A 68 0.42 21.80 -1.69
N GLU A 69 1.52 22.17 -2.35
CA GLU A 69 2.82 21.54 -2.15
C GLU A 69 3.35 21.72 -0.72
N GLN A 70 3.18 22.90 -0.11
CA GLN A 70 3.65 23.17 1.25
C GLN A 70 2.87 22.31 2.25
N GLU A 71 1.54 22.24 2.12
CA GLU A 71 0.69 21.35 2.94
C GLU A 71 1.16 19.88 2.85
N VAL A 72 1.46 19.40 1.63
CA VAL A 72 1.90 18.02 1.39
C VAL A 72 3.22 17.72 2.09
N MET A 73 4.17 18.66 2.05
CA MET A 73 5.51 18.54 2.64
C MET A 73 5.49 18.65 4.17
N GLU A 74 4.68 19.56 4.72
CA GLU A 74 4.47 19.68 6.16
C GLU A 74 3.88 18.39 6.73
N ARG A 75 2.80 17.87 6.13
CA ARG A 75 2.19 16.59 6.56
C ARG A 75 3.15 15.42 6.44
N TYR A 76 3.98 15.41 5.40
CA TYR A 76 4.99 14.36 5.25
C TYR A 76 5.95 14.32 6.44
N THR A 77 6.48 15.48 6.80
CA THR A 77 7.50 15.61 7.85
C THR A 77 6.90 15.39 9.24
N GLN A 78 5.76 15.99 9.52
CA GLN A 78 5.15 15.97 10.85
C GLN A 78 4.42 14.67 11.17
N THR A 79 3.89 13.98 10.16
CA THR A 79 3.02 12.81 10.38
C THR A 79 3.46 11.60 9.58
N LEU A 80 3.56 11.70 8.25
CA LEU A 80 3.65 10.50 7.42
C LEU A 80 4.97 9.76 7.60
N LYS A 81 6.10 10.46 7.66
CA LYS A 81 7.40 9.83 7.88
C LYS A 81 7.51 9.19 9.27
N PRO A 82 7.20 9.89 10.38
CA PRO A 82 7.18 9.27 11.71
C PRO A 82 6.26 8.05 11.79
N MET A 83 5.05 8.15 11.23
CA MET A 83 4.08 7.04 11.23
C MET A 83 4.53 5.87 10.36
N HIS A 84 5.18 6.16 9.22
CA HIS A 84 5.78 5.13 8.38
C HIS A 84 6.86 4.37 9.14
N ASP A 85 7.81 5.08 9.73
CA ASP A 85 8.96 4.48 10.40
C ASP A 85 8.53 3.70 11.66
N THR A 86 7.45 4.13 12.32
CA THR A 86 6.94 3.49 13.54
C THR A 86 6.01 2.30 13.25
N PHE A 87 5.12 2.41 12.26
CA PHE A 87 4.01 1.46 12.10
C PHE A 87 4.00 0.69 10.78
N ILE A 88 4.65 1.19 9.73
CA ILE A 88 4.62 0.59 8.39
C ILE A 88 5.91 -0.18 8.14
N GLU A 89 7.06 0.49 8.25
CA GLU A 89 8.38 -0.08 7.97
C GLU A 89 8.66 -1.37 8.78
N PRO A 90 8.34 -1.45 10.09
CA PRO A 90 8.57 -2.68 10.85
C PRO A 90 7.75 -3.87 10.35
N THR A 91 6.62 -3.63 9.67
CA THR A 91 5.76 -4.72 9.16
C THR A 91 6.41 -5.47 7.99
N LYS A 92 7.45 -4.91 7.38
CA LYS A 92 8.31 -5.58 6.39
C LYS A 92 8.87 -6.90 6.92
N ALA A 93 9.13 -7.00 8.23
CA ALA A 93 9.62 -8.21 8.87
C ALA A 93 8.60 -9.37 8.84
N TYR A 94 7.32 -9.10 8.56
CA TYR A 94 6.28 -10.12 8.44
C TYR A 94 6.01 -10.55 7.00
N ALA A 95 6.70 -9.97 6.02
CA ALA A 95 6.51 -10.30 4.62
C ALA A 95 7.25 -11.60 4.26
N ASP A 96 6.59 -12.45 3.48
CA ASP A 96 7.19 -13.63 2.87
C ASP A 96 8.10 -13.20 1.68
N ILE A 97 7.70 -12.13 0.97
CA ILE A 97 8.44 -11.55 -0.15
C ILE A 97 8.52 -10.03 0.00
N VAL A 98 9.72 -9.47 -0.19
CA VAL A 98 9.94 -8.03 -0.33
C VAL A 98 10.23 -7.71 -1.79
N VAL A 99 9.37 -6.91 -2.43
CA VAL A 99 9.54 -6.48 -3.82
C VAL A 99 10.16 -5.08 -3.85
N LEU A 100 11.37 -4.97 -4.35
CA LEU A 100 12.03 -3.68 -4.57
C LEU A 100 11.40 -2.96 -5.77
N SER A 101 10.80 -1.79 -5.55
CA SER A 101 10.04 -1.01 -6.54
C SER A 101 10.68 0.35 -6.84
N HIS A 102 11.96 0.29 -7.21
CA HIS A 102 12.69 1.47 -7.70
C HIS A 102 12.19 1.84 -9.11
N GLN A 103 11.84 0.82 -9.89
CA GLN A 103 11.24 0.90 -11.23
C GLN A 103 10.16 -0.18 -11.40
N LYS A 104 9.52 -0.24 -12.57
CA LYS A 104 8.62 -1.35 -12.92
C LYS A 104 9.39 -2.67 -12.84
N ASN A 105 8.81 -3.66 -12.16
CA ASN A 105 9.42 -4.97 -11.96
C ASN A 105 8.50 -6.07 -12.53
N PRO A 106 8.46 -6.22 -13.87
CA PRO A 106 7.60 -7.23 -14.51
C PRO A 106 7.98 -8.66 -14.12
N GLN A 107 9.24 -8.91 -13.77
CA GLN A 107 9.71 -10.21 -13.31
C GLN A 107 9.08 -10.60 -11.97
N ALA A 108 8.99 -9.65 -11.01
CA ALA A 108 8.29 -9.89 -9.75
C ALA A 108 6.80 -10.18 -9.98
N VAL A 109 6.15 -9.46 -10.90
CA VAL A 109 4.74 -9.72 -11.25
C VAL A 109 4.58 -11.12 -11.83
N ALA A 110 5.43 -11.52 -12.79
CA ALA A 110 5.38 -12.85 -13.39
C ALA A 110 5.56 -13.96 -12.35
N LEU A 111 6.53 -13.80 -11.42
CA LEU A 111 6.74 -14.75 -10.34
C LEU A 111 5.50 -14.90 -9.43
N LEU A 112 4.88 -13.77 -9.07
CA LEU A 112 3.65 -13.77 -8.26
C LEU A 112 2.48 -14.42 -9.00
N GLN A 113 2.36 -14.18 -10.31
CA GLN A 113 1.35 -14.84 -11.15
C GLN A 113 1.55 -16.35 -11.14
N THR A 114 2.77 -16.83 -11.43
CA THR A 114 3.07 -18.27 -11.40
C THR A 114 2.81 -18.90 -10.02
N PHE A 115 3.14 -18.20 -8.93
CA PHE A 115 2.84 -18.68 -7.58
C PHE A 115 1.33 -18.82 -7.35
N ILE A 116 0.55 -17.80 -7.71
CA ILE A 116 -0.91 -17.80 -7.57
C ILE A 116 -1.52 -18.94 -8.42
N GLU A 117 -1.10 -19.08 -9.68
CA GLU A 117 -1.56 -20.14 -10.59
C GLU A 117 -1.26 -21.54 -10.06
N SER A 118 -0.16 -21.74 -9.32
CA SER A 118 0.16 -23.03 -8.70
C SER A 118 -0.73 -23.41 -7.50
N LYS A 119 -1.53 -22.46 -6.99
CA LYS A 119 -2.36 -22.61 -5.78
C LYS A 119 -3.85 -22.70 -6.09
N ILE A 120 -4.26 -22.41 -7.33
CA ILE A 120 -5.64 -22.51 -7.83
C ILE A 120 -5.81 -23.84 -8.55
#